data_AF-A0A7U2S9S6-F1
#
_entry.id   AF-A0A7U2S9S6-F1
#
_cell.length_a   1.000
_cell.length_b   1.000
_cell.length_c   1.000
_cell.angle_alpha   90.00
_cell.angle_beta   90.00
_cell.angle_gamma   90.00
#
_symmetry.space_group_name_H-M   'P 1'
#
loop_
_entity.id
_entity.type
_entity.pdbx_description
1 polymer ?
#
loop_
_entity_poly.entity_id
_entity_poly.type
_entity_poly.pdbx_seq_one_letter_code
_entity_poly.pdbx_strand_id
1 'polypeptide(L)'
;MKNNIYFKKPLQNDNIFVKSALLPITNITNIPTRSGLDSVIISENRIVNIVSKSYGHLPNEDFFYKVEEMLINSDINYITRSINRDNRSFAVDYILNDDNFSVNIKNGLDKIRPMLRFTNSYDGSCKTSGTFGFFREVCSNGLHTASTDIGFSLKHRGNINELVLPAIGKTIYNFLDNEFYELRRKFEVLADFKIADPSEIVQHIAQQTKLFKFESSDKNPAPSLNARLVIETIENETLILKEDANMWMVYNAFNELLHGKIKKTFDQQKKIDKEIFNLVLDYVN
;
A
#
# COMPACT_ATOMS: atom_id res chain seq x y z
N MET A 1 -3.96 19.56 20.64
CA MET A 1 -3.28 18.24 20.60
C MET A 1 -2.04 18.41 19.74
N LYS A 2 -0.89 17.84 20.10
CA LYS A 2 0.32 17.96 19.27
C LYS A 2 0.12 17.16 17.97
N ASN A 3 -0.17 17.87 16.88
CA ASN A 3 -0.28 17.32 15.54
C ASN A 3 1.12 16.97 15.04
N ASN A 4 1.48 15.72 15.27
CA ASN A 4 2.74 15.14 14.85
C ASN A 4 2.62 14.61 13.41
N ILE A 5 2.37 15.51 12.45
CA ILE A 5 2.53 15.19 11.03
C ILE A 5 4.02 15.34 10.72
N TYR A 6 4.73 14.22 10.77
CA TYR A 6 6.17 14.17 10.54
C TYR A 6 6.44 13.74 9.09
N PHE A 7 6.59 14.72 8.22
CA PHE A 7 6.92 14.54 6.80
C PHE A 7 8.27 13.87 6.55
N LYS A 8 9.15 13.76 7.57
CA LYS A 8 10.49 13.16 7.45
C LYS A 8 10.77 12.07 8.51
N LYS A 9 9.97 11.00 8.53
CA LYS A 9 10.33 9.81 9.30
C LYS A 9 11.30 8.93 8.52
N PRO A 10 12.26 8.27 9.18
CA PRO A 10 12.99 7.16 8.58
C PRO A 10 12.01 6.13 8.01
N LEU A 11 12.39 5.48 6.90
CA LEU A 11 11.61 4.40 6.33
C LEU A 11 11.38 3.30 7.37
N GLN A 12 10.14 2.85 7.50
CA GLN A 12 9.79 1.71 8.33
C GLN A 12 10.52 0.45 7.82
N ASN A 13 11.21 -0.25 8.71
CA ASN A 13 11.94 -1.45 8.37
C ASN A 13 11.68 -2.52 9.43
N ASP A 14 10.47 -3.07 9.41
CA ASP A 14 10.08 -4.14 10.33
C ASP A 14 10.75 -5.47 9.93
N ASN A 15 10.97 -6.36 10.90
CA ASN A 15 11.35 -7.72 10.59
C ASN A 15 10.19 -8.45 9.88
N ILE A 16 10.41 -8.88 8.65
CA ILE A 16 9.46 -9.69 7.87
C ILE A 16 9.88 -11.15 7.74
N PHE A 17 11.10 -11.52 8.14
CA PHE A 17 11.58 -12.91 8.13
C PHE A 17 11.29 -13.54 9.48
N VAL A 18 10.05 -14.03 9.60
CA VAL A 18 9.53 -14.61 10.83
C VAL A 18 9.37 -16.11 10.68
N LYS A 19 9.59 -16.86 11.77
CA LYS A 19 9.43 -18.31 11.75
C LYS A 19 7.98 -18.66 11.48
N SER A 20 7.73 -19.43 10.43
CA SER A 20 6.41 -19.90 10.06
C SER A 20 6.38 -21.40 9.75
N ALA A 21 5.24 -22.05 10.02
CA ALA A 21 5.05 -23.46 9.74
C ALA A 21 3.58 -23.78 9.46
N LEU A 22 3.35 -24.74 8.55
CA LEU A 22 2.05 -25.36 8.31
C LEU A 22 2.03 -26.74 8.99
N LEU A 23 1.14 -26.95 9.95
CA LEU A 23 1.04 -28.21 10.68
C LEU A 23 -0.38 -28.79 10.60
N PRO A 24 -0.56 -30.12 10.45
CA PRO A 24 -1.86 -30.73 10.58
C PRO A 24 -2.47 -30.46 11.96
N ILE A 25 -3.75 -30.04 12.01
CA ILE A 25 -4.43 -29.77 13.29
C ILE A 25 -4.47 -31.02 14.17
N THR A 26 -4.65 -32.19 13.55
CA THR A 26 -4.68 -33.49 14.22
C THR A 26 -3.42 -33.75 15.03
N ASN A 27 -2.26 -33.23 14.59
CA ASN A 27 -0.99 -33.41 15.30
C ASN A 27 -0.93 -32.58 16.59
N ILE A 28 -1.77 -31.55 16.71
CA ILE A 28 -1.80 -30.62 17.84
C ILE A 28 -2.91 -31.01 18.81
N THR A 29 -4.10 -31.33 18.28
CA THR A 29 -5.30 -31.55 19.09
C THR A 29 -5.60 -33.02 19.36
N ASN A 30 -5.09 -33.94 18.53
CA ASN A 30 -5.52 -35.34 18.45
C ASN A 30 -7.03 -35.50 18.16
N ILE A 31 -7.69 -34.48 17.61
CA ILE A 31 -9.12 -34.48 17.30
C ILE A 31 -9.31 -34.57 15.78
N PRO A 32 -10.23 -35.41 15.27
CA PRO A 32 -10.55 -35.46 13.85
C PRO A 32 -11.11 -34.11 13.37
N THR A 33 -10.70 -33.70 12.17
CA THR A 33 -11.11 -32.43 11.57
C THR A 33 -12.09 -32.61 10.43
N ARG A 34 -12.94 -31.60 10.21
CA ARG A 34 -13.74 -31.49 8.97
C ARG A 34 -12.88 -30.93 7.84
N SER A 35 -13.26 -31.25 6.60
CA SER A 35 -12.65 -30.65 5.40
C SER A 35 -12.66 -29.12 5.48
N GLY A 36 -11.53 -28.50 5.14
CA GLY A 36 -11.35 -27.05 5.22
C GLY A 36 -10.72 -26.56 6.53
N LEU A 37 -10.65 -27.42 7.56
CA LEU A 37 -9.97 -27.16 8.84
C LEU A 37 -8.86 -28.18 9.08
N ASP A 38 -8.06 -28.44 8.07
CA ASP A 38 -7.12 -29.56 8.05
C ASP A 38 -5.77 -29.23 8.70
N SER A 39 -5.34 -27.97 8.60
CA SER A 39 -4.01 -27.53 9.05
C SER A 39 -4.07 -26.16 9.69
N VAL A 40 -3.14 -25.90 10.60
CA VAL A 40 -2.89 -24.57 11.16
C VAL A 40 -1.65 -23.95 10.53
N ILE A 41 -1.69 -22.64 10.38
CA ILE A 41 -0.49 -21.85 10.10
C ILE A 41 -0.05 -21.23 11.41
N ILE A 42 1.19 -21.51 11.79
CA ILE A 42 1.86 -20.94 12.95
C ILE A 42 2.86 -19.91 12.46
N SER A 43 2.87 -18.75 13.10
CA SER A 43 3.86 -17.69 12.90
C SER A 43 4.30 -17.15 14.25
N GLU A 44 5.60 -17.14 14.53
CA GLU A 44 6.18 -16.75 15.83
C GLU A 44 5.42 -17.37 17.03
N ASN A 45 5.25 -18.70 16.98
CA ASN A 45 4.55 -19.49 18.00
C ASN A 45 3.08 -19.11 18.24
N ARG A 46 2.43 -18.44 17.28
CA ARG A 46 0.99 -18.13 17.32
C ARG A 46 0.28 -18.76 16.15
N ILE A 47 -0.88 -19.35 16.41
CA ILE A 47 -1.80 -19.77 15.34
C ILE A 47 -2.37 -18.50 14.69
N VAL A 48 -2.05 -18.28 13.43
CA VAL A 48 -2.52 -17.12 12.66
C VAL A 48 -3.62 -17.49 11.67
N ASN A 49 -3.78 -18.78 11.34
CA ASN A 49 -4.83 -19.25 10.45
C ASN A 49 -5.15 -20.73 10.62
N ILE A 50 -6.32 -21.13 10.15
CA ILE A 50 -6.73 -22.52 9.96
C ILE A 50 -7.15 -22.69 8.50
N VAL A 51 -6.56 -23.67 7.81
CA VAL A 51 -6.66 -23.81 6.36
C VAL A 51 -6.94 -25.24 5.92
N SER A 52 -7.43 -25.38 4.70
CA SER A 52 -7.65 -26.67 4.04
C SER A 52 -6.33 -27.34 3.63
N LYS A 53 -6.37 -28.65 3.32
CA LYS A 53 -5.23 -29.39 2.73
C LYS A 53 -4.68 -28.78 1.44
N SER A 54 -5.50 -28.04 0.70
CA SER A 54 -5.11 -27.44 -0.58
C SER A 54 -4.31 -26.15 -0.45
N TYR A 55 -4.16 -25.62 0.77
CA TYR A 55 -3.46 -24.36 1.01
C TYR A 55 -1.96 -24.51 0.75
N GLY A 56 -1.42 -23.63 -0.09
CA GLY A 56 0.01 -23.53 -0.34
C GLY A 56 0.65 -22.52 0.61
N HIS A 57 1.38 -23.01 1.62
CA HIS A 57 2.16 -22.14 2.49
C HIS A 57 3.35 -21.56 1.73
N LEU A 58 3.53 -20.25 1.82
CA LEU A 58 4.60 -19.50 1.17
C LEU A 58 5.37 -18.72 2.24
N PRO A 59 6.48 -19.27 2.78
CA PRO A 59 7.38 -18.55 3.67
C PRO A 59 7.88 -17.24 3.05
N ASN A 60 8.21 -16.27 3.90
CA ASN A 60 8.64 -14.96 3.45
C ASN A 60 10.05 -15.00 2.84
N GLU A 61 10.90 -15.90 3.33
CA GLU A 61 12.21 -16.20 2.77
C GLU A 61 12.08 -16.68 1.32
N ASP A 62 11.18 -17.62 1.06
CA ASP A 62 10.95 -18.16 -0.28
C ASP A 62 10.40 -17.11 -1.26
N PHE A 63 9.63 -16.15 -0.74
CA PHE A 63 9.01 -15.11 -1.56
C PHE A 63 9.92 -13.88 -1.76
N PHE A 64 10.31 -13.20 -0.68
CA PHE A 64 11.00 -11.92 -0.75
C PHE A 64 12.46 -12.07 -1.18
N TYR A 65 13.18 -13.15 -0.82
CA TYR A 65 14.52 -13.37 -1.37
C TYR A 65 14.49 -13.58 -2.88
N LYS A 66 13.44 -14.22 -3.41
CA LYS A 66 13.27 -14.38 -4.86
C LYS A 66 12.97 -13.06 -5.55
N VAL A 67 12.17 -12.20 -4.93
CA VAL A 67 11.98 -10.83 -5.43
C VAL A 67 13.31 -10.08 -5.48
N GLU A 68 14.08 -10.09 -4.39
CA GLU A 68 15.37 -9.40 -4.30
C GLU A 68 16.38 -9.91 -5.34
N GLU A 69 16.49 -11.24 -5.48
CA GLU A 69 17.35 -11.88 -6.49
C GLU A 69 16.99 -11.42 -7.90
N MET A 70 15.69 -11.34 -8.23
CA MET A 70 15.25 -10.89 -9.55
C MET A 70 15.50 -9.40 -9.80
N LEU A 71 15.38 -8.56 -8.77
CA LEU A 71 15.68 -7.12 -8.88
C LEU A 71 17.19 -6.90 -9.07
N ILE A 72 18.02 -7.60 -8.30
CA ILE A 72 19.49 -7.54 -8.40
C ILE A 72 19.95 -8.04 -9.77
N ASN A 73 19.42 -9.17 -10.24
CA ASN A 73 19.76 -9.72 -11.56
C ASN A 73 19.30 -8.84 -12.73
N SER A 74 18.34 -7.94 -12.49
CA SER A 74 17.87 -6.95 -13.46
C SER A 74 18.59 -5.60 -13.34
N ASP A 75 19.65 -5.51 -12.52
CA ASP A 75 20.42 -4.29 -12.24
C ASP A 75 19.55 -3.12 -11.72
N ILE A 76 18.50 -3.44 -10.96
CA ILE A 76 17.61 -2.43 -10.37
C ILE A 76 18.16 -2.03 -9.01
N ASN A 77 18.59 -0.77 -8.89
CA ASN A 77 18.97 -0.17 -7.62
C ASN A 77 17.72 0.23 -6.82
N TYR A 78 17.63 -0.17 -5.55
CA TYR A 78 16.47 0.14 -4.70
C TYR A 78 16.87 0.37 -3.23
N ILE A 79 15.96 1.02 -2.50
CA ILE A 79 15.91 1.04 -1.03
C ILE A 79 14.62 0.35 -0.57
N THR A 80 14.62 -0.18 0.64
CA THR A 80 13.48 -0.94 1.15
C THR A 80 12.70 -0.20 2.22
N ARG A 81 11.39 -0.45 2.23
CA ARG A 81 10.53 -0.26 3.40
C ARG A 81 9.77 -1.56 3.64
N SER A 82 9.87 -2.12 4.84
CA SER A 82 9.19 -3.36 5.21
C SER A 82 8.17 -3.12 6.33
N ILE A 83 7.01 -3.75 6.19
CA ILE A 83 5.87 -3.62 7.10
C ILE A 83 5.49 -5.02 7.57
N ASN A 84 5.47 -5.24 8.88
CA ASN A 84 4.97 -6.45 9.52
C ASN A 84 3.76 -6.11 10.39
N ARG A 85 2.60 -6.67 10.03
CA ARG A 85 1.36 -6.57 10.81
C ARG A 85 1.18 -7.85 11.59
N ASP A 86 1.46 -7.81 12.89
CA ASP A 86 1.22 -8.88 13.87
C ASP A 86 1.78 -10.26 13.48
N ASN A 87 2.91 -10.31 12.76
CA ASN A 87 3.53 -11.55 12.25
C ASN A 87 2.59 -12.39 11.37
N ARG A 88 1.60 -11.78 10.72
CA ARG A 88 0.61 -12.51 9.89
C ARG A 88 0.40 -11.90 8.51
N SER A 89 0.71 -10.63 8.32
CA SER A 89 0.62 -9.97 7.03
C SER A 89 1.82 -9.05 6.84
N PHE A 90 2.43 -9.13 5.67
CA PHE A 90 3.71 -8.50 5.39
C PHE A 90 3.63 -7.74 4.08
N ALA A 91 4.34 -6.62 4.02
CA ALA A 91 4.60 -5.92 2.77
C ALA A 91 6.07 -5.49 2.72
N VAL A 92 6.67 -5.59 1.55
CA VAL A 92 7.96 -4.98 1.25
C VAL A 92 7.81 -4.09 0.04
N ASP A 93 8.27 -2.87 0.20
CA ASP A 93 8.34 -1.85 -0.83
C ASP A 93 9.78 -1.72 -1.28
N TYR A 94 10.03 -2.03 -2.55
CA TYR A 94 11.29 -1.81 -3.23
C TYR A 94 11.19 -0.49 -3.99
N ILE A 95 11.67 0.57 -3.35
CA ILE A 95 11.62 1.94 -3.86
C ILE A 95 12.85 2.14 -4.73
N LEU A 96 12.65 2.41 -6.02
CA LEU A 96 13.77 2.54 -6.95
C LEU A 96 14.64 3.73 -6.59
N ASN A 97 15.95 3.48 -6.52
CA ASN A 97 16.95 4.45 -6.13
C ASN A 97 17.80 4.92 -7.32
N ASP A 98 17.13 5.18 -8.44
CA ASP A 98 17.72 5.80 -9.62
C ASP A 98 16.99 7.11 -9.93
N ASP A 99 17.76 8.20 -9.99
CA ASP A 99 17.24 9.54 -10.23
C ASP A 99 16.63 9.71 -11.63
N ASN A 100 17.00 8.87 -12.59
CA ASN A 100 16.43 8.86 -13.95
C ASN A 100 14.92 8.58 -13.93
N PHE A 101 14.45 7.83 -12.93
CA PHE A 101 13.02 7.52 -12.78
C PHE A 101 12.33 8.41 -11.75
N SER A 102 12.98 9.46 -11.24
CA SER A 102 12.31 10.36 -10.31
C SER A 102 11.43 11.38 -11.03
N VAL A 103 10.23 11.61 -10.50
CA VAL A 103 9.34 12.70 -10.93
C VAL A 103 9.43 13.81 -9.90
N ASN A 104 9.71 15.01 -10.37
CA ASN A 104 9.53 16.23 -9.58
C ASN A 104 8.18 16.83 -9.95
N ILE A 105 7.28 16.97 -8.97
CA ILE A 105 6.04 17.69 -9.13
C ILE A 105 6.33 19.19 -8.96
N LYS A 106 5.93 19.97 -9.98
CA LYS A 106 6.00 21.44 -10.01
C LYS A 106 7.35 22.01 -9.58
N ASN A 107 7.42 22.70 -8.44
CA ASN A 107 8.55 23.51 -8.01
C ASN A 107 9.80 22.69 -7.60
N GLY A 108 9.73 21.36 -7.72
CA GLY A 108 10.83 20.44 -7.45
C GLY A 108 11.03 20.09 -5.99
N LEU A 109 10.18 20.59 -5.09
CA LEU A 109 10.20 20.21 -3.67
C LEU A 109 9.47 18.89 -3.40
N ASP A 110 8.60 18.47 -4.31
CA ASP A 110 7.82 17.24 -4.20
C ASP A 110 8.34 16.18 -5.17
N LYS A 111 9.15 15.26 -4.64
CA LYS A 111 9.80 14.20 -5.40
C LYS A 111 9.09 12.86 -5.21
N ILE A 112 8.82 12.19 -6.32
CA ILE A 112 8.17 10.88 -6.38
C ILE A 112 9.12 9.89 -7.07
N ARG A 113 9.21 8.69 -6.52
CA ARG A 113 9.98 7.57 -7.07
C ARG A 113 9.07 6.40 -7.43
N PRO A 114 9.40 5.61 -8.45
CA PRO A 114 8.71 4.36 -8.69
C PRO A 114 9.00 3.37 -7.56
N MET A 115 8.05 2.49 -7.28
CA MET A 115 8.15 1.51 -6.22
C MET A 115 7.42 0.24 -6.62
N LEU A 116 8.04 -0.91 -6.37
CA LEU A 116 7.37 -2.21 -6.44
C LEU A 116 6.98 -2.64 -5.02
N ARG A 117 5.70 -2.87 -4.79
CA ARG A 117 5.17 -3.39 -3.53
C ARG A 117 4.83 -4.86 -3.68
N PHE A 118 5.37 -5.69 -2.80
CA PHE A 118 5.00 -7.10 -2.69
C PHE A 118 4.38 -7.36 -1.34
N THR A 119 3.28 -8.12 -1.32
CA THR A 119 2.56 -8.46 -0.10
C THR A 119 2.40 -9.96 0.05
N ASN A 120 2.47 -10.44 1.28
CA ASN A 120 2.20 -11.84 1.62
C ASN A 120 1.41 -11.91 2.92
N SER A 121 0.50 -12.88 3.08
CA SER A 121 -0.17 -13.10 4.36
C SER A 121 -0.36 -14.57 4.70
N TYR A 122 -0.20 -14.86 5.99
CA TYR A 122 -0.42 -16.18 6.56
C TYR A 122 -1.85 -16.32 7.08
N ASP A 123 -2.49 -15.22 7.49
CA ASP A 123 -3.89 -15.22 7.97
C ASP A 123 -4.94 -15.15 6.86
N GLY A 124 -4.52 -15.09 5.59
CA GLY A 124 -5.42 -15.00 4.44
C GLY A 124 -6.11 -13.64 4.28
N SER A 125 -5.66 -12.61 5.03
CA SER A 125 -6.18 -11.24 4.93
C SER A 125 -5.83 -10.54 3.62
N CYS A 126 -4.79 -11.00 2.93
CA CYS A 126 -4.48 -10.64 1.55
C CYS A 126 -3.91 -11.81 0.76
N LYS A 127 -4.03 -11.73 -0.56
CA LYS A 127 -3.33 -12.65 -1.47
C LYS A 127 -1.85 -12.32 -1.52
N THR A 128 -1.02 -13.29 -1.93
CA THR A 128 0.34 -12.98 -2.38
C THR A 128 0.23 -12.12 -3.62
N SER A 129 0.80 -10.92 -3.59
CA SER A 129 0.64 -9.96 -4.68
C SER A 129 1.93 -9.18 -4.92
N GLY A 130 2.10 -8.75 -6.16
CA GLY A 130 3.14 -7.80 -6.57
C GLY A 130 2.48 -6.70 -7.36
N THR A 131 2.74 -5.44 -7.02
CA THR A 131 2.06 -4.28 -7.59
C THR A 131 3.03 -3.13 -7.80
N PHE A 132 2.82 -2.40 -8.89
CA PHE A 132 3.54 -1.16 -9.13
C PHE A 132 2.86 0.02 -8.40
N GLY A 133 3.65 0.92 -7.82
CA GLY A 133 3.21 2.12 -7.11
C GLY A 133 4.32 3.17 -7.02
N PHE A 134 4.18 4.17 -6.14
CA PHE A 134 5.09 5.33 -6.10
C PHE A 134 5.43 5.78 -4.70
N PHE A 135 6.70 5.97 -4.40
CA PHE A 135 7.12 6.52 -3.13
C PHE A 135 7.32 8.03 -3.26
N ARG A 136 6.47 8.81 -2.60
CA ARG A 136 6.63 10.27 -2.49
C ARG A 136 7.53 10.59 -1.30
N GLU A 137 8.64 11.27 -1.53
CA GLU A 137 9.68 11.51 -0.50
C GLU A 137 9.23 12.48 0.60
N VAL A 138 8.30 13.39 0.26
CA VAL A 138 7.78 14.38 1.22
C VAL A 138 6.89 13.71 2.27
N CYS A 139 6.39 12.50 2.02
CA CYS A 139 5.49 11.81 2.93
C CYS A 139 5.95 10.38 3.24
N SER A 140 6.10 10.04 4.53
CA SER A 140 6.64 8.74 4.96
C SER A 140 5.69 7.54 4.77
N ASN A 141 4.45 7.78 4.33
CA ASN A 141 3.41 6.78 4.10
C ASN A 141 3.57 6.02 2.78
N GLY A 142 4.42 6.49 1.84
CA GLY A 142 4.71 5.81 0.57
C GLY A 142 3.44 5.46 -0.21
N LEU A 143 3.06 6.39 -1.08
CA LEU A 143 1.86 6.38 -1.91
C LEU A 143 1.70 5.08 -2.72
N HIS A 144 0.48 4.62 -2.97
CA HIS A 144 0.25 3.41 -3.76
C HIS A 144 -0.79 3.60 -4.85
N THR A 145 -0.44 4.31 -5.92
CA THR A 145 -1.41 4.55 -7.00
C THR A 145 -1.76 3.23 -7.70
N ALA A 146 -2.93 2.70 -7.38
CA ALA A 146 -3.39 1.38 -7.81
C ALA A 146 -3.96 1.37 -9.24
N SER A 147 -3.71 2.41 -10.02
CA SER A 147 -4.18 2.52 -11.41
C SER A 147 -3.35 1.70 -12.40
N THR A 148 -2.39 0.92 -11.92
CA THR A 148 -1.48 0.15 -12.78
C THR A 148 -2.11 -1.23 -13.00
N ASP A 149 -2.32 -1.61 -14.26
CA ASP A 149 -2.72 -2.98 -14.62
C ASP A 149 -1.54 -3.95 -14.46
N ILE A 150 -0.37 -3.40 -14.11
CA ILE A 150 0.87 -4.10 -13.81
C ILE A 150 0.86 -4.61 -12.37
N GLY A 151 0.48 -5.88 -12.24
CA GLY A 151 0.66 -6.63 -11.02
C GLY A 151 0.09 -8.03 -11.11
N PHE A 152 0.27 -8.79 -10.03
CA PHE A 152 -0.37 -10.10 -9.86
C PHE A 152 -1.02 -10.19 -8.49
N SER A 153 -1.96 -11.12 -8.36
CA SER A 153 -2.63 -11.40 -7.10
C SER A 153 -3.06 -12.87 -7.07
N LEU A 154 -2.29 -13.69 -6.36
CA LEU A 154 -2.38 -15.14 -6.35
C LEU A 154 -2.89 -15.66 -5.01
N LYS A 155 -3.85 -16.59 -5.06
CA LYS A 155 -4.35 -17.28 -3.87
C LYS A 155 -3.36 -18.35 -3.45
N HIS A 156 -3.16 -18.51 -2.15
CA HIS A 156 -2.40 -19.60 -1.54
C HIS A 156 -3.03 -20.97 -1.81
N ARG A 157 -2.60 -21.62 -2.89
CA ARG A 157 -3.06 -22.96 -3.28
C ARG A 157 -1.95 -23.76 -3.92
N GLY A 158 -1.89 -25.06 -3.61
CA GLY A 158 -0.97 -26.00 -4.23
C GLY A 158 0.49 -25.54 -4.15
N ASN A 159 1.25 -25.76 -5.22
CA ASN A 159 2.61 -25.24 -5.32
C ASN A 159 2.61 -23.76 -5.75
N ILE A 160 2.27 -22.87 -4.81
CA ILE A 160 2.20 -21.43 -5.07
C ILE A 160 3.53 -20.85 -5.59
N ASN A 161 4.68 -21.41 -5.21
CA ASN A 161 5.99 -20.99 -5.69
C ASN A 161 6.09 -21.03 -7.22
N GLU A 162 5.59 -22.09 -7.86
CA GLU A 162 5.62 -22.23 -9.33
C GLU A 162 4.80 -21.16 -10.06
N LEU A 163 3.79 -20.59 -9.39
CA LEU A 163 2.92 -19.56 -9.96
C LEU A 163 3.43 -18.15 -9.68
N VAL A 164 4.00 -17.92 -8.50
CA VAL A 164 4.44 -16.60 -8.05
C VAL A 164 5.71 -16.16 -8.78
N LEU A 165 6.68 -17.05 -8.99
CA LEU A 165 7.97 -16.67 -9.58
C LEU A 165 7.83 -16.10 -11.00
N PRO A 166 7.11 -16.74 -11.95
CA PRO A 166 6.89 -16.15 -13.27
C PRO A 166 6.12 -14.82 -13.20
N ALA A 167 5.22 -14.68 -12.23
CA ALA A 167 4.43 -13.47 -12.04
C ALA A 167 5.28 -12.28 -11.57
N ILE A 168 6.25 -12.50 -10.67
CA ILE A 168 7.23 -11.48 -10.25
C ILE A 168 8.00 -10.96 -11.47
N GLY A 169 8.55 -11.86 -12.29
CA GLY A 169 9.33 -11.47 -13.48
C GLY A 169 8.52 -10.66 -14.47
N LYS A 170 7.27 -11.07 -14.73
CA LYS A 170 6.36 -10.30 -15.58
C LYS A 170 6.06 -8.92 -15.01
N THR A 171 5.86 -8.80 -13.69
CA THR A 171 5.62 -7.50 -13.04
C THR A 171 6.82 -6.58 -13.18
N ILE A 172 8.05 -7.08 -12.97
CA ILE A 172 9.28 -6.29 -13.14
C ILE A 172 9.45 -5.88 -14.60
N TYR A 173 9.28 -6.80 -15.56
CA TYR A 173 9.38 -6.50 -16.98
C TYR A 173 8.37 -5.43 -17.42
N ASN A 174 7.10 -5.62 -17.10
CA ASN A 174 6.05 -4.68 -17.46
C ASN A 174 6.30 -3.30 -16.83
N PHE A 175 6.81 -3.27 -15.61
CA PHE A 175 7.17 -2.03 -14.93
C PHE A 175 8.26 -1.26 -15.71
N LEU A 176 9.25 -1.96 -16.28
CA LEU A 176 10.29 -1.37 -17.12
C LEU A 176 9.78 -0.92 -18.50
N ASP A 177 8.68 -1.50 -19.01
CA ASP A 177 8.15 -1.31 -20.37
C ASP A 177 7.18 -0.09 -20.52
N ASN A 178 7.18 0.84 -19.55
CA ASN A 178 6.55 2.19 -19.54
C ASN A 178 5.04 2.39 -19.24
N GLU A 179 4.65 2.24 -17.96
CA GLU A 179 3.48 2.96 -17.36
C GLU A 179 3.87 4.21 -16.57
N PHE A 180 5.16 4.38 -16.27
CA PHE A 180 5.67 5.48 -15.45
C PHE A 180 5.34 6.86 -16.02
N TYR A 181 5.52 7.05 -17.33
CA TYR A 181 5.29 8.34 -18.01
C TYR A 181 3.81 8.72 -18.08
N GLU A 182 2.92 7.76 -18.33
CA GLU A 182 1.46 7.99 -18.35
C GLU A 182 0.95 8.44 -16.98
N LEU A 183 1.49 7.82 -15.92
CA LEU A 183 1.07 8.10 -14.55
C LEU A 183 1.66 9.41 -14.03
N ARG A 184 2.88 9.75 -14.44
CA ARG A 184 3.47 11.08 -14.22
C ARG A 184 2.54 12.19 -14.72
N ARG A 185 2.01 12.07 -15.94
CA ARG A 185 1.11 13.09 -16.51
C ARG A 185 -0.13 13.30 -15.65
N LYS A 186 -0.68 12.23 -15.09
CA LYS A 186 -1.85 12.29 -14.18
C LYS A 186 -1.53 13.06 -12.90
N PHE A 187 -0.34 12.90 -12.32
CA PHE A 187 0.06 13.67 -11.14
C PHE A 187 0.25 15.15 -11.46
N GLU A 188 0.84 15.48 -12.62
CA GLU A 188 0.99 16.87 -13.07
C GLU A 188 -0.38 17.54 -13.24
N VAL A 189 -1.35 16.86 -13.86
CA VAL A 189 -2.74 17.36 -13.99
C VAL A 189 -3.38 17.64 -12.63
N LEU A 190 -3.27 16.71 -11.67
CA LEU A 190 -3.80 16.90 -10.31
C LEU A 190 -3.11 18.05 -9.57
N ALA A 191 -1.82 18.22 -9.79
CA ALA A 191 -1.05 19.28 -9.16
C ALA A 191 -1.48 20.64 -9.72
N ASP A 192 -1.67 20.77 -11.03
CA ASP A 192 -2.02 22.04 -11.69
C ASP A 192 -3.44 22.54 -11.33
N PHE A 193 -4.33 21.62 -10.95
CA PHE A 193 -5.70 21.97 -10.54
C PHE A 193 -5.73 22.54 -9.10
N LYS A 194 -5.78 23.86 -8.98
CA LYS A 194 -5.90 24.58 -7.71
C LYS A 194 -7.30 24.43 -7.11
N ILE A 195 -7.38 24.31 -5.78
CA ILE A 195 -8.65 24.24 -5.05
C ILE A 195 -8.81 25.50 -4.18
N ALA A 196 -10.00 26.08 -4.20
CA ALA A 196 -10.32 27.26 -3.39
C ALA A 196 -10.77 26.87 -1.97
N ASP A 197 -11.57 25.80 -1.84
CA ASP A 197 -12.07 25.30 -0.57
C ASP A 197 -11.72 23.80 -0.40
N PRO A 198 -10.63 23.46 0.31
CA PRO A 198 -10.27 22.08 0.60
C PRO A 198 -11.36 21.32 1.37
N SER A 199 -12.16 21.98 2.20
CA SER A 199 -13.16 21.34 3.04
C SER A 199 -14.30 20.74 2.21
N GLU A 200 -14.78 21.49 1.20
CA GLU A 200 -15.83 21.04 0.28
C GLU A 200 -15.38 19.79 -0.51
N ILE A 201 -14.16 19.81 -1.05
CA ILE A 201 -13.60 18.68 -1.81
C ILE A 201 -13.43 17.45 -0.91
N VAL A 202 -12.91 17.63 0.32
CA VAL A 202 -12.76 16.55 1.29
C VAL A 202 -14.12 15.95 1.66
N GLN A 203 -15.17 16.76 1.82
CA GLN A 203 -16.52 16.28 2.06
C GLN A 203 -17.03 15.43 0.89
N HIS A 204 -16.88 15.92 -0.34
CA HIS A 204 -17.30 15.22 -1.55
C HIS A 204 -16.63 13.84 -1.67
N ILE A 205 -15.30 13.79 -1.59
CA ILE A 205 -14.52 12.55 -1.72
C ILE A 205 -14.86 11.56 -0.59
N ALA A 206 -14.99 12.05 0.65
CA ALA A 206 -15.34 11.20 1.80
C ALA A 206 -16.73 10.57 1.65
N GLN A 207 -17.70 11.30 1.10
CA GLN A 207 -19.05 10.80 0.87
C GLN A 207 -19.09 9.71 -0.21
N GLN A 208 -18.36 9.89 -1.31
CA GLN A 208 -18.32 8.92 -2.42
C GLN A 208 -17.59 7.64 -2.01
N THR A 209 -16.38 7.77 -1.45
CA THR A 209 -15.52 6.64 -1.08
C THR A 209 -15.98 5.92 0.20
N LYS A 210 -16.81 6.58 1.00
CA LYS A 210 -17.26 6.12 2.33
C LYS A 210 -16.10 5.74 3.25
N LEU A 211 -14.91 6.34 3.03
CA LEU A 211 -13.71 6.06 3.82
C LEU A 211 -13.90 6.47 5.29
N PHE A 212 -14.57 7.60 5.51
CA PHE A 212 -15.01 8.08 6.81
C PHE A 212 -16.26 8.96 6.64
N LYS A 213 -16.99 9.22 7.74
CA LYS A 213 -18.09 10.19 7.74
C LYS A 213 -17.52 11.60 7.94
N PHE A 214 -17.85 12.52 7.04
CA PHE A 214 -17.41 13.91 7.13
C PHE A 214 -18.06 14.62 8.33
N GLU A 215 -19.38 14.50 8.43
CA GLU A 215 -20.14 14.99 9.58
C GLU A 215 -19.93 14.09 10.79
N SER A 216 -19.94 14.71 11.97
CA SER A 216 -19.86 14.05 13.25
C SER A 216 -21.23 13.92 13.90
N SER A 217 -21.36 13.03 14.89
CA SER A 217 -22.63 12.80 15.61
C SER A 217 -23.01 13.99 16.50
N ASP A 218 -24.25 14.04 17.00
CA ASP A 218 -24.78 15.07 17.93
C ASP A 218 -23.88 15.39 19.14
N LYS A 219 -22.90 14.53 19.46
CA LYS A 219 -21.93 14.67 20.55
C LYS A 219 -20.58 15.28 20.12
N ASN A 220 -20.35 15.53 18.83
CA ASN A 220 -19.09 16.00 18.26
C ASN A 220 -19.37 17.05 17.18
N PRO A 221 -18.62 18.16 17.10
CA PRO A 221 -18.80 19.18 16.06
C PRO A 221 -18.16 18.76 14.72
N ALA A 222 -18.85 19.06 13.62
CA ALA A 222 -18.31 18.89 12.27
C ALA A 222 -17.18 19.90 12.02
N PRO A 223 -16.15 19.55 11.24
CA PRO A 223 -15.92 18.27 10.58
C PRO A 223 -15.37 17.19 11.54
N SER A 224 -15.54 15.91 11.19
CA SER A 224 -15.09 14.77 12.01
C SER A 224 -13.57 14.73 12.20
N LEU A 225 -13.08 13.92 13.14
CA LEU A 225 -11.63 13.84 13.42
C LEU A 225 -10.81 13.47 12.16
N ASN A 226 -11.29 12.50 11.37
CA ASN A 226 -10.60 12.10 10.15
C ASN A 226 -10.65 13.18 9.07
N ALA A 227 -11.79 13.88 8.94
CA ALA A 227 -11.92 15.01 8.02
C ALA A 227 -10.94 16.13 8.39
N ARG A 228 -10.85 16.49 9.68
CA ARG A 228 -9.86 17.46 10.18
C ARG A 228 -8.44 17.04 9.87
N LEU A 229 -8.09 15.77 10.11
CA LEU A 229 -6.75 15.27 9.79
C LEU A 229 -6.42 15.41 8.30
N VAL A 230 -7.36 15.14 7.41
CA VAL A 230 -7.14 15.30 5.96
C VAL A 230 -6.95 16.78 5.61
N ILE A 231 -7.82 17.66 6.10
CA ILE A 231 -7.72 19.12 5.87
C ILE A 231 -6.40 19.67 6.41
N GLU A 232 -6.05 19.34 7.65
CA GLU A 232 -4.78 19.74 8.27
C GLU A 232 -3.57 19.20 7.48
N THR A 233 -3.66 18.00 6.90
CA THR A 233 -2.59 17.44 6.06
C THR A 233 -2.40 18.29 4.80
N ILE A 234 -3.49 18.68 4.13
CA ILE A 234 -3.46 19.58 2.96
C ILE A 234 -2.83 20.93 3.35
N GLU A 235 -3.27 21.53 4.44
CA GLU A 235 -2.73 22.81 4.94
C GLU A 235 -1.25 22.73 5.31
N ASN A 236 -0.78 21.61 5.86
CA ASN A 236 0.63 21.44 6.14
C ASN A 236 1.44 21.24 4.86
N GLU A 237 0.91 20.52 3.88
CA GLU A 237 1.56 20.36 2.57
C GLU A 237 1.70 21.68 1.81
N THR A 238 0.68 22.55 1.83
CA THR A 238 0.75 23.87 1.19
C THR A 238 1.89 24.72 1.76
N LEU A 239 2.09 24.67 3.07
CA LEU A 239 3.18 25.36 3.76
C LEU A 239 4.56 24.79 3.42
N ILE A 240 4.69 23.46 3.38
CA ILE A 240 5.97 22.77 3.11
C ILE A 240 6.38 22.94 1.66
N LEU A 241 5.42 22.75 0.75
CA LEU A 241 5.64 22.86 -0.68
C LEU A 241 5.60 24.30 -1.17
N LYS A 242 5.18 25.26 -0.33
CA LYS A 242 5.05 26.68 -0.71
C LYS A 242 4.16 26.87 -1.94
N GLU A 243 3.05 26.17 -1.96
CA GLU A 243 2.09 26.19 -3.06
C GLU A 243 0.66 26.31 -2.55
N ASP A 244 -0.22 26.86 -3.39
CA ASP A 244 -1.66 26.84 -3.15
C ASP A 244 -2.16 25.38 -3.12
N ALA A 245 -3.22 25.17 -2.34
CA ALA A 245 -3.86 23.87 -2.26
C ALA A 245 -4.29 23.41 -3.66
N ASN A 246 -4.08 22.12 -3.94
CA ASN A 246 -4.40 21.52 -5.23
C ASN A 246 -4.88 20.07 -5.06
N MET A 247 -5.42 19.51 -6.13
CA MET A 247 -6.02 18.18 -6.08
C MET A 247 -4.99 17.07 -5.77
N TRP A 248 -3.73 17.27 -6.12
CA TRP A 248 -2.64 16.37 -5.75
C TRP A 248 -2.47 16.29 -4.22
N MET A 249 -2.45 17.42 -3.52
CA MET A 249 -2.39 17.45 -2.05
C MET A 249 -3.62 16.79 -1.41
N VAL A 250 -4.81 16.94 -2.00
CA VAL A 250 -6.03 16.27 -1.54
C VAL A 250 -5.87 14.76 -1.61
N TYR A 251 -5.46 14.24 -2.77
CA TYR A 251 -5.23 12.81 -2.95
C TYR A 251 -4.23 12.27 -1.92
N ASN A 252 -3.11 12.97 -1.73
CA ASN A 252 -2.09 12.58 -0.78
C ASN A 252 -2.59 12.57 0.67
N ALA A 253 -3.38 13.56 1.08
CA ALA A 253 -3.94 13.62 2.43
C ALA A 253 -4.89 12.46 2.71
N PHE A 254 -5.72 12.07 1.74
CA PHE A 254 -6.55 10.86 1.84
C PHE A 254 -5.70 9.59 1.89
N ASN A 255 -4.63 9.52 1.10
CA ASN A 255 -3.70 8.40 1.10
C ASN A 255 -2.98 8.24 2.45
N GLU A 256 -2.53 9.33 3.06
CA GLU A 256 -1.90 9.33 4.38
C GLU A 256 -2.87 8.81 5.44
N LEU A 257 -4.13 9.25 5.43
CA LEU A 257 -5.14 8.74 6.34
C LEU A 257 -5.37 7.23 6.13
N LEU A 258 -5.52 6.79 4.88
CA LEU A 258 -5.80 5.41 4.50
C LEU A 258 -4.69 4.44 4.94
N HIS A 259 -3.43 4.82 4.70
CA HIS A 259 -2.27 3.97 4.98
C HIS A 259 -1.71 4.14 6.39
N GLY A 260 -1.92 5.29 7.03
CA GLY A 260 -1.36 5.62 8.34
C GLY A 260 -2.29 5.39 9.54
N LYS A 261 -3.61 5.63 9.39
CA LYS A 261 -4.56 5.59 10.51
C LYS A 261 -5.63 4.52 10.37
N ILE A 262 -6.07 4.26 9.14
CA ILE A 262 -7.19 3.37 8.88
C ILE A 262 -6.73 1.91 8.90
N LYS A 263 -7.31 1.12 9.80
CA LYS A 263 -7.02 -0.31 9.95
C LYS A 263 -7.75 -1.11 8.87
N LYS A 264 -7.10 -1.30 7.72
CA LYS A 264 -7.58 -2.09 6.58
C LYS A 264 -6.49 -3.03 6.11
N THR A 265 -6.85 -4.15 5.49
CA THR A 265 -5.87 -5.07 4.88
C THR A 265 -5.16 -4.40 3.71
N PHE A 266 -4.00 -4.90 3.30
CA PHE A 266 -3.27 -4.32 2.16
C PHE A 266 -4.12 -4.31 0.88
N ASP A 267 -4.87 -5.38 0.61
CA ASP A 267 -5.80 -5.47 -0.54
C ASP A 267 -6.92 -4.42 -0.46
N GLN A 268 -7.49 -4.22 0.73
CA GLN A 268 -8.53 -3.20 0.94
C GLN A 268 -7.97 -1.79 0.76
N GLN A 269 -6.77 -1.52 1.30
CA GLN A 269 -6.10 -0.24 1.13
C GLN A 269 -5.84 0.04 -0.35
N LYS A 270 -5.26 -0.93 -1.08
CA LYS A 270 -5.04 -0.81 -2.54
C LYS A 270 -6.33 -0.47 -3.30
N LYS A 271 -7.44 -1.15 -2.98
CA LYS A 271 -8.72 -0.92 -3.68
C LYS A 271 -9.25 0.50 -3.43
N ILE A 272 -9.26 0.94 -2.18
CA ILE A 272 -9.75 2.27 -1.81
C ILE A 272 -8.83 3.35 -2.39
N ASP A 273 -7.51 3.14 -2.37
CA ASP A 273 -6.54 4.05 -2.97
C ASP A 273 -6.81 4.26 -4.47
N LYS A 274 -7.08 3.17 -5.22
CA LYS A 274 -7.51 3.24 -6.63
C LYS A 274 -8.76 4.10 -6.80
N GLU A 275 -9.75 3.89 -5.94
CA GLU A 275 -11.03 4.57 -5.99
C GLU A 275 -10.87 6.07 -5.72
N ILE A 276 -10.09 6.44 -4.69
CA ILE A 276 -9.77 7.84 -4.39
C ILE A 276 -9.03 8.47 -5.58
N PHE A 277 -8.00 7.81 -6.12
CA PHE A 277 -7.21 8.33 -7.23
C PHE A 277 -8.04 8.58 -8.49
N ASN A 278 -8.93 7.63 -8.84
CA ASN A 278 -9.83 7.82 -9.97
C ASN A 278 -10.81 8.95 -9.72
N LEU A 279 -11.39 9.05 -8.51
CA LEU A 279 -12.35 10.10 -8.19
C LEU A 279 -11.73 11.50 -8.27
N VAL A 280 -10.50 11.68 -7.77
CA VAL A 280 -9.81 12.97 -7.88
C VAL A 280 -9.45 13.32 -9.32
N LEU A 281 -9.09 12.32 -10.14
CA LEU A 281 -8.81 12.52 -11.55
C LEU A 281 -10.07 12.87 -12.34
N ASP A 282 -11.17 12.18 -12.10
CA ASP A 282 -12.45 12.44 -12.74
C ASP A 282 -13.01 13.83 -12.35
N TYR A 283 -12.64 14.36 -11.18
CA TYR A 283 -13.02 15.70 -10.76
C TYR A 283 -12.31 16.81 -11.57
N VAL A 284 -11.09 16.56 -12.05
CA VAL A 284 -10.25 17.57 -12.73
C VAL A 284 -10.27 17.46 -14.25
N ASN A 285 -10.90 16.41 -14.79
CA ASN A 285 -11.13 16.19 -16.23
C ASN A 285 -12.49 16.74 -16.67
#